data_AF-A0A398E011-F1
#
_entry.id   AF-A0A398E011-F1
#
_cell.length_a   1.000
_cell.length_b   1.000
_cell.length_c   1.000
_cell.angle_alpha   90.00
_cell.angle_beta   90.00
_cell.angle_gamma   90.00
#
_symmetry.space_group_name_H-M   'P 1'
#
loop_
_entity.id
_entity.type
_entity.pdbx_description
1 polymer ?
#
loop_
_entity_poly.entity_id
_entity_poly.type
_entity_poly.pdbx_seq_one_letter_code
_entity_poly.pdbx_strand_id
1 'polypeptide(L)' 'MKTVGDTLPPFELRDQNESTVRHSDLRGHWIVLYCYPNNMTPGCSQEALS' A
#
# COMPACT_ATOMS: atom_id res chain seq x y z
N MET A 1 6.60 -13.32 -10.38
CA MET A 1 6.90 -11.94 -10.81
C MET A 1 5.59 -11.35 -11.33
N LYS A 2 5.20 -10.15 -10.87
CA LYS A 2 3.95 -9.50 -11.31
C LYS A 2 4.19 -8.75 -12.61
N THR A 3 3.30 -8.90 -13.59
CA THR A 3 3.36 -8.21 -14.88
C THR A 3 2.18 -7.26 -15.06
N VAL A 4 2.33 -6.29 -15.97
CA VAL A 4 1.23 -5.39 -16.35
C VAL A 4 0.07 -6.21 -16.90
N GLY A 5 -1.14 -5.98 -16.40
CA GLY A 5 -2.35 -6.73 -16.75
C GLY A 5 -2.69 -7.86 -15.78
N ASP A 6 -1.77 -8.25 -14.89
CA ASP A 6 -2.10 -9.23 -13.85
C ASP A 6 -3.13 -8.65 -12.88
N THR A 7 -4.13 -9.47 -12.54
CA THR A 7 -5.00 -9.13 -11.40
C THR A 7 -4.18 -9.16 -10.12
N LEU A 8 -4.37 -8.14 -9.27
CA LEU A 8 -3.74 -8.11 -7.95
C LEU A 8 -4.27 -9.28 -7.10
N PRO A 9 -3.42 -10.02 -6.36
CA PRO A 9 -3.89 -11.07 -5.46
C PRO A 9 -4.76 -10.45 -4.36
N PRO A 10 -5.76 -11.18 -3.83
CA PRO A 10 -6.50 -10.71 -2.67
C PRO A 10 -5.53 -10.52 -1.50
N PHE A 11 -5.70 -9.42 -0.77
CA PHE A 11 -4.96 -9.11 0.43
C PHE A 11 -5.91 -8.58 1.50
N GLU A 12 -5.50 -8.80 2.75
CA GLU A 12 -6.10 -8.23 3.95
C GLU A 12 -4.95 -7.78 4.84
N LEU A 13 -4.84 -6.47 5.04
CA LEU A 13 -3.74 -5.84 5.77
C LEU A 13 -4.32 -4.81 6.75
N ARG A 14 -3.62 -4.57 7.86
CA ARG A 14 -3.92 -3.45 8.76
C ARG A 14 -3.22 -2.18 8.28
N ASP A 15 -3.93 -1.08 8.26
CA ASP A 15 -3.36 0.25 8.03
C ASP A 15 -2.70 0.80 9.31
N GLN A 16 -2.20 2.03 9.25
CA GLN A 16 -1.56 2.72 10.37
C GLN A 16 -2.50 3.00 11.56
N ASN A 17 -3.81 2.91 11.37
CA ASN A 17 -4.83 3.11 12.38
C ASN A 17 -5.41 1.77 12.87
N GLU A 18 -4.73 0.66 12.58
CA GLU A 18 -5.18 -0.71 12.84
C GLU A 18 -6.50 -1.11 12.13
N SER A 19 -6.96 -0.28 11.19
CA SER A 19 -8.14 -0.58 10.38
C SER A 19 -7.78 -1.61 9.32
N THR A 20 -8.66 -2.59 9.15
CA THR A 20 -8.45 -3.65 8.17
C THR A 20 -8.85 -3.16 6.78
N VAL A 21 -7.89 -3.17 5.84
CA VAL A 21 -8.12 -2.86 4.43
C VAL A 21 -8.12 -4.17 3.65
N ARG A 22 -9.22 -4.44 2.94
CA ARG A 22 -9.34 -5.59 2.05
C ARG A 22 -9.28 -5.16 0.60
N HIS A 23 -8.73 -6.02 -0.25
CA HIS A 23 -8.77 -5.82 -1.70
C HIS A 23 -10.19 -5.58 -2.26
N SER A 24 -11.22 -6.20 -1.65
CA SER A 24 -12.63 -6.01 -2.04
C SER A 24 -13.09 -4.56 -1.90
N ASP A 25 -12.58 -3.87 -0.89
CA ASP A 25 -13.05 -2.54 -0.49
C ASP A 25 -12.53 -1.45 -1.45
N LEU A 26 -11.49 -1.78 -2.22
CA LEU A 26 -10.82 -0.90 -3.18
C LEU A 26 -11.30 -1.08 -4.62
N ARG A 27 -12.22 -2.03 -4.88
CA ARG A 27 -12.72 -2.28 -6.24
C ARG A 27 -13.47 -1.06 -6.79
N GLY A 28 -13.23 -0.77 -8.07
CA GLY A 28 -13.86 0.37 -8.75
C GLY A 28 -13.11 1.70 -8.56
N HIS A 29 -12.04 1.70 -7.76
CA HIS A 29 -11.17 2.85 -7.57
C HIS A 29 -9.81 2.61 -8.22
N TRP A 30 -9.20 3.69 -8.73
CA TRP A 30 -7.79 3.68 -9.09
C TRP A 30 -6.95 3.73 -7.83
N ILE A 31 -6.04 2.77 -7.69
CA ILE A 31 -5.15 2.65 -6.53
C ILE A 31 -3.69 2.61 -6.98
N VAL A 32 -2.81 3.18 -6.17
CA VAL A 32 -1.36 3.07 -6.31
C VAL A 32 -0.85 2.30 -5.10
N LEU A 33 -0.30 1.10 -5.33
CA LEU A 33 0.32 0.29 -4.29
C LEU A 33 1.84 0.45 -4.38
N TYR A 34 2.43 1.04 -3.34
CA TYR A 34 3.86 1.29 -3.25
C TYR A 34 4.47 0.47 -2.11
N CYS A 35 5.33 -0.49 -2.46
CA CYS A 35 6.04 -1.34 -1.49
C CYS A 35 7.47 -0.84 -1.33
N TYR A 36 7.95 -0.75 -0.09
CA TYR A 36 9.32 -0.37 0.21
C TYR A 36 9.90 -1.31 1.28
N PRO A 37 11.22 -1.62 1.23
CA PRO A 37 11.79 -2.75 1.96
C PRO A 37 12.00 -2.52 3.47
N ASN A 38 12.02 -1.27 3.93
CA ASN A 38 12.17 -0.96 5.35
C ASN A 38 11.54 0.39 5.69
N ASN A 39 10.79 0.42 6.79
CA ASN A 39 10.40 1.66 7.45
C ASN A 39 11.61 2.26 8.16
N MET A 40 11.75 3.60 8.12
CA MET A 40 12.71 4.37 8.91
C MET A 40 14.20 4.26 8.49
N THR A 41 14.52 4.37 7.20
CA THR A 41 15.86 4.84 6.81
C THR A 41 16.00 6.33 7.17
N PRO A 42 17.15 6.80 7.70
CA PRO A 42 17.31 8.10 8.37
C PRO A 42 17.06 9.37 7.51
N GLY A 43 16.66 9.22 6.24
CA GLY A 43 16.27 10.34 5.37
C GLY A 43 14.77 10.66 5.32
N CYS A 44 13.89 9.84 5.91
CA CYS A 44 12.45 9.90 5.65
C CYS A 44 11.62 10.53 6.78
N SER A 45 12.03 11.70 7.28
CA SER A 45 11.28 12.46 8.31
C SER A 45 10.88 13.88 7.88
N GLN A 46 11.19 14.31 6.66
CA GLN A 46 10.95 15.71 6.24
C GLN A 46 9.79 15.89 5.24
N GLU A 47 9.37 14.84 4.55
CA GLU A 47 8.34 14.94 3.48
C GLU A 47 6.92 14.60 3.95
N ALA A 48 6.73 14.12 5.18
CA ALA A 48 5.41 13.73 5.71
C ALA A 48 4.64 14.89 6.41
N LEU A 49 5.17 16.11 6.40
CA LEU A 49 4.60 17.29 7.09
C LEU A 49 4.43 18.53 6.17
N SER A 50 4.40 18.34 4.85
CA SER A 50 4.06 19.43 3.90
C SER A 50 2.60 19.38 3.49
#